data_AF-A0AAD4ZV49-F1
#
_entry.id   AF-A0AAD4ZV49-F1
#
_cell.length_a   1.000
_cell.length_b   1.000
_cell.length_c   1.000
_cell.angle_alpha   90.00
_cell.angle_beta   90.00
_cell.angle_gamma   90.00
#
_symmetry.space_group_name_H-M   'P 1'
#
loop_
_entity.id
_entity.type
_entity.pdbx_description
1 polymer ?
#
loop_
_entity_poly.entity_id
_entity_poly.type
_entity_poly.pdbx_seq_one_letter_code
_entity_poly.pdbx_strand_id
1 'polypeptide(L)'
;MDDNDLGDIGSDPYEFTNVIGDGDQPLYHVLPYIEEHMIHIKTTYPRFKKRTKWLQDKHNSTFIQWLCFKVQSELNGKDNNGVSENLRWLAASPSMVVPSSRSYLVNGVKFNTKAQDDVRTVQNSGVYLLAHTIQVACAKDKNPIVSNMRFYGVIQEIWDIDYQKFRIPVFRSD
;
A
#
# COMPACT_ATOMS: atom_id res chain seq x y z
N MET A 1 29.41 19.22 -18.22
CA MET A 1 28.49 20.08 -18.99
C MET A 1 27.80 19.17 -19.99
N ASP A 2 26.65 18.58 -19.74
CA ASP A 2 25.72 18.72 -18.61
C ASP A 2 25.20 17.34 -18.22
N ASP A 3 25.26 17.07 -16.91
CA ASP A 3 24.49 16.05 -16.25
C ASP A 3 23.04 16.51 -16.26
N ASN A 4 22.23 15.98 -17.18
CA ASN A 4 20.78 16.01 -16.98
C ASN A 4 20.43 14.93 -15.96
N ASP A 5 20.67 15.31 -14.71
CA ASP A 5 20.00 14.88 -13.49
C ASP A 5 18.49 15.14 -13.64
N LEU A 6 17.82 14.33 -14.46
CA LEU A 6 16.37 14.23 -14.44
C LEU A 6 16.04 13.27 -13.31
N GLY A 7 15.67 13.89 -12.20
CA GLY A 7 15.50 13.28 -10.89
C GLY A 7 14.84 11.92 -10.92
N ASP A 8 15.38 11.07 -10.06
CA ASP A 8 14.68 9.98 -9.40
C ASP A 8 13.39 10.53 -8.78
N ILE A 9 12.34 10.68 -9.59
CA ILE A 9 10.99 10.80 -9.11
C ILE A 9 10.66 9.39 -8.66
N GLY A 10 11.06 9.09 -7.43
CA GLY A 10 10.69 7.87 -6.72
C GLY A 10 9.19 7.69 -6.85
N SER A 11 8.80 6.87 -7.81
CA SER A 11 7.41 6.57 -8.07
C SER A 11 7.00 5.59 -6.99
N ASP A 12 6.11 6.09 -6.15
CA ASP A 12 5.63 5.49 -4.92
C ASP A 12 5.22 4.02 -5.17
N PRO A 13 5.86 3.02 -4.52
CA PRO A 13 5.42 1.63 -4.61
C PRO A 13 4.04 1.38 -3.99
N TYR A 14 3.43 2.41 -3.39
CA TYR A 14 2.09 2.42 -2.82
C TYR A 14 1.07 3.18 -3.68
N GLU A 15 1.22 3.16 -5.02
CA GLU A 15 0.18 3.53 -6.01
C GLU A 15 -1.19 2.79 -5.86
N PHE A 16 -1.42 2.05 -4.77
CA PHE A 16 -2.77 1.73 -4.28
C PHE A 16 -3.66 2.97 -4.14
N THR A 17 -3.07 4.15 -3.94
CA THR A 17 -3.76 5.43 -3.90
C THR A 17 -4.43 5.81 -5.23
N ASN A 18 -4.00 5.24 -6.36
CA ASN A 18 -4.57 5.54 -7.68
C ASN A 18 -5.80 4.68 -8.03
N VAL A 19 -6.15 3.66 -7.25
CA VAL A 19 -7.37 2.84 -7.50
C VAL A 19 -8.58 3.35 -6.71
N ILE A 20 -8.38 4.14 -5.65
CA ILE A 20 -9.44 4.65 -4.76
C ILE A 20 -9.59 6.18 -4.91
N GLY A 21 -9.44 6.73 -6.12
CA GLY A 21 -9.55 8.16 -6.45
C GLY A 21 -10.45 9.05 -5.57
N ASP A 22 -9.89 10.20 -5.21
CA ASP A 22 -10.50 11.45 -4.74
C ASP A 22 -11.44 11.44 -3.54
N GLY A 23 -10.82 11.70 -2.37
CA GLY A 23 -11.47 12.10 -1.13
C GLY A 23 -10.62 11.66 0.04
N ASP A 24 -9.71 12.51 0.51
CA ASP A 24 -8.88 12.37 1.71
C ASP A 24 -8.64 10.91 2.13
N GLN A 25 -8.02 10.15 1.22
CA GLN A 25 -7.82 8.71 1.40
C GLN A 25 -7.05 8.51 2.71
N PRO A 26 -7.54 7.69 3.65
CA PRO A 26 -6.85 7.50 4.92
C PRO A 26 -5.38 7.11 4.73
N LEU A 27 -5.09 6.34 3.66
CA LEU A 27 -3.76 5.88 3.30
C LEU A 27 -2.80 7.00 2.87
N TYR A 28 -3.28 8.15 2.38
CA TYR A 28 -2.41 9.26 1.98
C TYR A 28 -1.53 9.76 3.14
N HIS A 29 -2.08 9.77 4.35
CA HIS A 29 -1.34 10.19 5.54
C HIS A 29 -0.19 9.24 5.93
N VAL A 30 -0.12 8.05 5.35
CA VAL A 30 0.92 7.04 5.62
C VAL A 30 2.15 7.24 4.75
N LEU A 31 2.05 7.91 3.60
CA LEU A 31 3.15 8.06 2.64
C LEU A 31 4.42 8.68 3.25
N PRO A 32 4.36 9.77 4.06
CA PRO A 32 5.56 10.31 4.69
C PRO A 32 6.24 9.31 5.63
N TYR A 33 5.45 8.48 6.32
CA TYR A 33 5.93 7.48 7.27
C TYR A 33 6.60 6.29 6.57
N ILE A 34 6.17 5.97 5.36
CA ILE A 34 6.82 4.96 4.52
C ILE A 34 8.26 5.39 4.20
N GLU A 35 8.42 6.62 3.71
CA GLU A 35 9.72 7.19 3.38
C GLU A 35 10.61 7.30 4.61
N GLU A 36 10.07 7.81 5.72
CA GLU A 36 10.79 7.93 6.99
C GLU A 36 11.25 6.55 7.50
N HIS A 37 10.39 5.52 7.44
CA HIS A 37 10.78 4.18 7.84
C HIS A 37 11.90 3.61 6.95
N MET A 38 11.85 3.87 5.64
CA MET A 38 12.93 3.48 4.72
C MET A 38 14.25 4.17 5.06
N ILE A 39 14.22 5.46 5.42
CA ILE A 39 15.40 6.20 5.89
C ILE A 39 15.90 5.63 7.22
N HIS A 40 15.00 5.34 8.15
CA HIS A 40 15.31 4.73 9.45
C HIS A 40 16.04 3.38 9.27
N ILE A 41 15.53 2.50 8.41
CA ILE A 41 16.18 1.21 8.10
C ILE A 41 17.56 1.43 7.49
N LYS A 42 17.70 2.30 6.48
CA LYS A 42 18.99 2.57 5.81
C LYS A 42 20.04 3.12 6.79
N THR A 43 19.61 3.93 7.75
CA THR A 43 20.48 4.51 8.78
C THR A 43 20.86 3.49 9.85
N THR A 44 19.91 2.66 10.28
CA THR A 44 20.12 1.62 11.31
C THR A 44 20.99 0.48 10.79
N TYR A 45 20.90 0.18 9.49
CA TYR A 45 21.57 -0.95 8.85
C TYR A 45 22.45 -0.52 7.66
N PRO A 46 23.52 0.28 7.88
CA PRO A 46 24.31 0.88 6.81
C PRO A 46 24.99 -0.16 5.89
N ARG A 47 25.32 -1.34 6.44
CA ARG A 47 25.89 -2.47 5.67
C ARG A 47 24.95 -2.98 4.57
N PHE A 48 23.65 -2.77 4.70
CA PHE A 48 22.62 -3.24 3.77
C PHE A 48 22.05 -2.13 2.88
N LYS A 49 22.58 -0.90 2.96
CA LYS A 49 22.07 0.29 2.24
C LYS A 49 21.93 0.10 0.71
N LYS A 50 22.75 -0.77 0.11
CA LYS A 50 22.70 -1.08 -1.34
C LYS A 50 21.92 -2.36 -1.69
N ARG A 51 21.35 -3.06 -0.71
CA ARG A 51 20.62 -4.33 -0.92
C ARG A 51 19.12 -4.06 -0.99
N THR A 52 18.63 -3.63 -2.15
CA THR A 52 17.23 -3.21 -2.38
C THR A 52 16.22 -4.22 -1.87
N LYS A 53 16.34 -5.49 -2.25
CA LYS A 53 15.43 -6.56 -1.79
C LYS A 53 15.40 -6.70 -0.26
N TRP A 54 16.57 -6.69 0.38
CA TRP A 54 16.66 -6.79 1.84
C TRP A 54 16.01 -5.60 2.53
N LEU A 55 16.20 -4.38 2.00
CA LEU A 55 15.56 -3.18 2.53
C LEU A 55 14.03 -3.26 2.42
N GLN A 56 13.51 -3.71 1.26
CA GLN A 56 12.07 -3.87 1.06
C GLN A 56 11.48 -4.94 1.98
N ASP A 57 12.12 -6.11 2.07
CA ASP A 57 11.68 -7.21 2.95
C ASP A 57 11.70 -6.78 4.42
N LYS A 58 12.72 -6.02 4.84
CA LYS A 58 12.82 -5.47 6.19
C LYS A 58 11.70 -4.45 6.44
N HIS A 59 11.47 -3.53 5.50
CA HIS A 59 10.37 -2.58 5.58
C HIS A 59 9.03 -3.30 5.74
N ASN A 60 8.70 -4.21 4.81
CA ASN A 60 7.42 -4.92 4.81
C ASN A 60 7.17 -5.70 6.11
N SER A 61 8.22 -6.27 6.71
CA SER A 61 8.10 -7.05 7.94
C SER A 61 8.06 -6.22 9.23
N THR A 62 8.58 -4.99 9.24
CA THR A 62 8.64 -4.16 10.47
C THR A 62 7.80 -2.89 10.42
N PHE A 63 7.26 -2.51 9.26
CA PHE A 63 6.62 -1.20 9.07
C PHE A 63 5.44 -0.98 10.00
N ILE A 64 4.51 -1.94 10.12
CA ILE A 64 3.32 -1.77 10.97
C ILE A 64 3.72 -1.51 12.43
N GLN A 65 4.60 -2.33 12.99
CA GLN A 65 5.07 -2.16 14.36
C GLN A 65 5.83 -0.83 14.56
N TRP A 66 6.68 -0.46 13.59
CA TRP A 66 7.40 0.80 13.62
C TRP A 66 6.43 2.00 13.56
N LEU A 67 5.42 1.95 12.69
CA LEU A 67 4.40 2.98 12.54
C LEU A 67 3.62 3.18 13.84
N CYS A 68 3.21 2.09 14.51
CA CYS A 68 2.54 2.14 15.81
C CYS A 68 3.37 2.94 16.83
N PHE A 69 4.65 2.60 17.00
CA PHE A 69 5.53 3.26 17.95
C PHE A 69 5.81 4.72 17.57
N LYS A 70 6.03 4.97 16.28
CA LYS A 70 6.32 6.30 15.75
C LYS A 70 5.16 7.26 16.02
N VAL A 71 3.94 6.87 15.64
CA VAL A 71 2.73 7.66 15.89
C VAL A 71 2.49 7.86 17.39
N GLN A 72 2.66 6.83 18.21
CA GLN A 72 2.52 6.96 19.67
C GLN A 72 3.53 7.95 20.26
N SER A 73 4.77 7.97 19.77
CA SER A 73 5.79 8.92 20.22
C SER A 73 5.43 10.36 19.85
N GLU A 74 4.86 10.60 18.67
CA GLU A 74 4.48 11.94 18.20
C GLU A 74 3.25 12.50 18.93
N LEU A 75 2.33 11.62 19.32
CA LEU A 75 1.17 11.99 20.14
C LEU A 75 1.55 12.50 21.54
N ASN A 76 2.73 12.14 22.07
CA ASN A 76 3.20 12.61 23.38
C ASN A 76 3.78 14.04 23.34
N GLY A 77 3.84 14.68 22.17
CA GLY A 77 4.31 16.06 21.99
C GLY A 77 3.24 17.13 22.26
N LYS A 78 3.62 18.41 22.08
CA LYS A 78 2.65 19.52 22.07
C LYS A 78 1.72 19.39 20.86
N ASP A 79 0.43 19.66 21.07
CA ASP A 79 -0.61 19.65 20.02
C ASP A 79 -0.62 18.37 19.16
N ASN A 80 -0.30 17.22 19.76
CA ASN A 80 -0.16 15.92 19.07
C ASN A 80 0.79 15.94 17.87
N ASN A 81 1.72 16.92 17.81
CA ASN A 81 2.65 17.13 16.72
C ASN A 81 2.01 17.18 15.32
N GLY A 82 0.72 17.53 15.21
CA GLY A 82 -0.02 17.56 13.95
C GLY A 82 -0.44 16.19 13.39
N VAL A 83 -0.35 15.10 14.16
CA VAL A 83 -0.76 13.76 13.73
C VAL A 83 -2.27 13.73 13.42
N SER A 84 -2.63 13.33 12.19
CA SER A 84 -4.03 13.28 11.74
C SER A 84 -4.82 12.14 12.42
N GLU A 85 -6.14 12.31 12.56
CA GLU A 85 -7.02 11.29 13.15
C GLU A 85 -6.96 9.98 12.32
N ASN A 86 -7.00 10.08 11.00
CA ASN A 86 -6.92 8.92 10.10
C ASN A 86 -5.64 8.10 10.34
N LEU A 87 -4.50 8.76 10.48
CA LEU A 87 -3.22 8.10 10.73
C LEU A 87 -3.21 7.38 12.09
N ARG A 88 -3.84 7.96 13.12
CA ARG A 88 -3.97 7.31 14.44
C ARG A 88 -4.75 6.01 14.34
N TRP A 89 -5.84 5.99 13.57
CA TRP A 89 -6.63 4.78 13.34
C TRP A 89 -5.85 3.74 12.54
N LEU A 90 -5.10 4.14 11.51
CA LEU A 90 -4.24 3.21 10.76
C LEU A 90 -3.14 2.58 11.65
N ALA A 91 -2.55 3.38 12.54
CA ALA A 91 -1.54 2.90 13.48
C ALA A 91 -2.12 2.03 14.61
N ALA A 92 -3.43 2.08 14.89
CA ALA A 92 -4.05 1.32 15.98
C ALA A 92 -4.34 -0.15 15.64
N SER A 93 -3.98 -0.61 14.43
CA SER A 93 -4.36 -1.91 13.84
C SER A 93 -5.87 -2.03 13.52
N PRO A 94 -6.23 -2.74 12.43
CA PRO A 94 -7.62 -2.99 12.10
C PRO A 94 -8.27 -4.01 13.04
N SER A 95 -9.60 -4.06 13.00
CA SER A 95 -10.39 -5.14 13.61
C SER A 95 -9.96 -6.50 13.09
N MET A 96 -9.96 -7.50 13.99
CA MET A 96 -9.74 -8.90 13.62
C MET A 96 -10.92 -9.52 12.86
N VAL A 97 -12.08 -8.84 12.84
CA VAL A 97 -13.24 -9.24 12.05
C VAL A 97 -13.09 -8.67 10.65
N VAL A 98 -13.08 -9.55 9.65
CA VAL A 98 -12.96 -9.18 8.23
C VAL A 98 -14.23 -9.60 7.49
N PRO A 99 -15.24 -8.71 7.39
CA PRO A 99 -16.43 -8.99 6.59
C PRO A 99 -16.08 -9.10 5.11
N SER A 100 -16.87 -9.89 4.38
CA SER A 100 -16.75 -10.00 2.93
C SER A 100 -18.02 -9.54 2.22
N SER A 101 -17.82 -8.95 1.04
CA SER A 101 -18.86 -8.36 0.21
C SER A 101 -18.86 -9.00 -1.18
N ARG A 102 -20.04 -9.16 -1.80
CA ARG A 102 -20.18 -9.68 -3.17
C ARG A 102 -19.98 -8.63 -4.25
N SER A 103 -20.06 -7.36 -3.88
CA SER A 103 -19.82 -6.23 -4.76
C SER A 103 -19.42 -5.01 -3.95
N TYR A 104 -18.65 -4.11 -4.53
CA TYR A 104 -18.18 -2.89 -3.89
C TYR A 104 -18.21 -1.71 -4.85
N LEU A 105 -18.56 -0.52 -4.35
CA LEU A 105 -18.59 0.71 -5.14
C LEU A 105 -17.31 1.51 -4.87
N VAL A 106 -16.48 1.69 -5.89
CA VAL A 106 -15.30 2.55 -5.83
C VAL A 106 -15.46 3.62 -6.92
N ASN A 107 -15.50 4.88 -6.53
CA ASN A 107 -15.59 6.04 -7.44
C ASN A 107 -16.72 5.94 -8.47
N GLY A 108 -17.90 5.50 -8.03
CA GLY A 108 -19.05 5.30 -8.91
C GLY A 108 -19.00 4.04 -9.79
N VAL A 109 -17.88 3.30 -9.79
CA VAL A 109 -17.76 2.01 -10.48
C VAL A 109 -18.06 0.88 -9.49
N LYS A 110 -19.03 0.04 -9.85
CA LYS A 110 -19.40 -1.12 -9.05
C LYS A 110 -18.62 -2.35 -9.51
N PHE A 111 -17.70 -2.79 -8.67
CA PHE A 111 -16.95 -4.03 -8.83
C PHE A 111 -17.73 -5.20 -8.21
N ASN A 112 -17.65 -6.38 -8.83
CA ASN A 112 -18.33 -7.59 -8.38
C ASN A 112 -17.31 -8.70 -8.13
N THR A 113 -17.65 -9.66 -7.27
CA THR A 113 -16.94 -10.94 -7.25
C THR A 113 -17.34 -11.77 -8.47
N LYS A 114 -16.47 -12.69 -8.90
CA LYS A 114 -16.73 -13.62 -10.00
C LYS A 114 -18.03 -14.40 -9.80
N ALA A 115 -18.26 -14.90 -8.59
CA ALA A 115 -19.49 -15.60 -8.24
C ALA A 115 -20.74 -14.71 -8.38
N GLN A 116 -20.61 -13.40 -8.19
CA GLN A 116 -21.70 -12.44 -8.35
C GLN A 116 -21.97 -12.12 -9.84
N ASP A 117 -20.92 -12.08 -10.65
CA ASP A 117 -21.02 -11.95 -12.11
C ASP A 117 -21.66 -13.19 -12.75
N ASP A 118 -21.34 -14.40 -12.28
CA ASP A 118 -21.86 -15.66 -12.85
C ASP A 118 -23.38 -15.83 -12.74
N VAL A 119 -24.01 -15.09 -11.85
CA VAL A 119 -25.47 -15.11 -11.63
C VAL A 119 -26.17 -13.83 -12.13
N ARG A 120 -25.45 -12.95 -12.84
CA ARG A 120 -25.96 -11.68 -13.36
C ARG A 120 -25.62 -11.50 -14.85
N THR A 121 -26.30 -10.55 -15.48
CA THR A 121 -26.03 -10.17 -16.87
C THR A 121 -24.89 -9.16 -17.02
N VAL A 122 -24.52 -8.49 -15.92
CA VAL A 122 -23.42 -7.50 -15.89
C VAL A 122 -22.14 -8.14 -15.36
N GLN A 123 -21.01 -7.89 -16.03
CA GLN A 123 -19.70 -8.44 -15.67
C GLN A 123 -18.74 -7.32 -15.29
N ASN A 124 -18.45 -7.19 -13.99
CA ASN A 124 -17.56 -6.16 -13.44
C ASN A 124 -16.55 -6.75 -12.42
N SER A 125 -16.15 -8.01 -12.59
CA SER A 125 -15.15 -8.68 -11.74
C SER A 125 -13.71 -8.53 -12.24
N GLY A 126 -13.49 -8.03 -13.46
CA GLY A 126 -12.15 -7.77 -13.98
C GLY A 126 -11.51 -6.55 -13.34
N VAL A 127 -10.25 -6.69 -12.90
CA VAL A 127 -9.42 -5.61 -12.35
C VAL A 127 -8.01 -5.68 -12.92
N TYR A 128 -7.31 -4.55 -12.87
CA TYR A 128 -5.86 -4.52 -13.08
C TYR A 128 -5.17 -3.66 -12.02
N LEU A 129 -3.93 -3.99 -11.73
CA LEU A 129 -3.04 -3.25 -10.85
C LEU A 129 -1.81 -2.84 -11.65
N LEU A 130 -1.51 -1.55 -11.69
CA LEU A 130 -0.21 -1.05 -12.12
C LEU A 130 0.69 -1.03 -10.88
N ALA A 131 1.66 -1.93 -10.81
CA ALA A 131 2.57 -2.02 -9.67
C ALA A 131 3.98 -1.63 -10.09
N HIS A 132 4.59 -0.73 -9.32
CA HIS A 132 6.01 -0.46 -9.38
C HIS A 132 6.75 -1.57 -8.62
N THR A 133 7.30 -2.55 -9.34
CA THR A 133 7.78 -3.80 -8.74
C THR A 133 9.20 -4.15 -9.16
N ILE A 134 9.87 -4.92 -8.30
CA ILE A 134 11.21 -5.44 -8.53
C ILE A 134 11.10 -6.72 -9.37
N GLN A 135 11.65 -6.68 -10.57
CA GLN A 135 11.79 -7.82 -11.46
C GLN A 135 13.15 -8.49 -11.26
N VAL A 136 13.13 -9.80 -11.03
CA VAL A 136 14.32 -10.63 -10.92
C VAL A 136 14.23 -11.77 -11.92
N ALA A 137 15.33 -12.04 -12.64
CA ALA A 137 15.40 -13.18 -13.55
C ALA A 137 15.46 -14.51 -12.78
N CYS A 138 16.06 -14.52 -11.59
CA CYS A 138 16.09 -15.67 -10.70
C CYS A 138 16.39 -15.25 -9.25
N ALA A 139 16.29 -16.19 -8.29
CA ALA A 139 16.60 -15.93 -6.88
C ALA A 139 18.06 -15.47 -6.62
N LYS A 140 19.00 -15.76 -7.53
CA LYS A 140 20.42 -15.36 -7.44
C LYS A 140 20.73 -14.07 -8.21
N ASP A 141 19.72 -13.44 -8.80
CA ASP A 141 19.88 -12.22 -9.58
C ASP A 141 20.46 -11.08 -8.71
N LYS A 142 21.55 -10.49 -9.18
CA LYS A 142 22.23 -9.38 -8.51
C LYS A 142 21.88 -8.02 -9.12
N ASN A 143 21.20 -8.02 -10.26
CA ASN A 143 20.85 -6.82 -11.03
C ASN A 143 19.34 -6.77 -11.28
N PRO A 144 18.51 -6.72 -10.21
CA PRO A 144 17.08 -6.58 -10.37
C PRO A 144 16.74 -5.27 -11.11
N ILE A 145 15.73 -5.34 -11.98
CA ILE A 145 15.18 -4.18 -12.66
C ILE A 145 13.93 -3.73 -11.90
N VAL A 146 13.81 -2.43 -11.63
CA VAL A 146 12.57 -1.87 -11.07
C VAL A 146 11.79 -1.26 -12.21
N SER A 147 10.54 -1.66 -12.38
CA SER A 147 9.69 -1.16 -13.48
C SER A 147 8.20 -1.26 -13.14
N ASN A 148 7.38 -0.53 -13.89
CA ASN A 148 5.93 -0.58 -13.80
C ASN A 148 5.38 -1.79 -14.56
N MET A 149 4.68 -2.67 -13.84
CA MET A 149 4.09 -3.90 -14.39
C MET A 149 2.59 -3.91 -14.17
N ARG A 150 1.83 -4.31 -15.21
CA ARG A 150 0.38 -4.50 -15.12
C ARG A 150 0.07 -5.94 -14.75
N PHE A 151 -0.65 -6.11 -13.66
CA PHE A 151 -1.25 -7.38 -13.25
C PHE A 151 -2.74 -7.31 -13.54
N TYR A 152 -3.29 -8.34 -14.15
CA TYR A 152 -4.72 -8.46 -14.40
C TYR A 152 -5.25 -9.60 -13.56
N GLY A 153 -6.48 -9.47 -13.09
CA GLY A 153 -7.12 -10.54 -12.35
C GLY A 153 -8.62 -10.37 -12.31
N VAL A 154 -9.27 -11.42 -11.83
CA VAL A 154 -10.70 -11.54 -11.61
C VAL A 154 -10.93 -11.59 -10.10
N ILE A 155 -11.72 -10.64 -9.58
CA ILE A 155 -12.05 -10.55 -8.17
C ILE A 155 -12.77 -11.84 -7.73
N GLN A 156 -12.15 -12.58 -6.82
CA GLN A 156 -12.75 -13.75 -6.20
C GLN A 156 -13.47 -13.36 -4.91
N GLU A 157 -12.84 -12.50 -4.10
CA GLU A 157 -13.37 -12.03 -2.83
C GLU A 157 -13.08 -10.54 -2.64
N ILE A 158 -13.98 -9.85 -1.94
CA ILE A 158 -13.81 -8.48 -1.48
C ILE A 158 -13.91 -8.49 0.03
N TRP A 159 -12.88 -8.00 0.71
CA TRP A 159 -12.78 -7.93 2.17
C TRP A 159 -12.80 -6.48 2.64
N ASP A 160 -13.53 -6.20 3.72
CA ASP A 160 -13.52 -4.89 4.36
C ASP A 160 -12.59 -4.90 5.58
N ILE A 161 -11.47 -4.19 5.46
CA ILE A 161 -10.55 -3.97 6.57
C ILE A 161 -11.08 -2.81 7.40
N ASP A 162 -11.58 -3.13 8.60
CA ASP A 162 -12.27 -2.18 9.46
C ASP A 162 -11.31 -1.53 10.46
N TYR A 163 -11.08 -0.23 10.32
CA TYR A 163 -10.30 0.59 11.26
C TYR A 163 -11.19 1.35 12.24
N GLN A 164 -12.43 0.89 12.46
CA GLN A 164 -13.50 1.51 13.26
C GLN A 164 -14.03 2.83 12.69
N LYS A 165 -13.13 3.75 12.35
CA LYS A 165 -13.46 5.05 11.76
C LYS A 165 -13.85 4.95 10.27
N PHE A 166 -13.18 4.09 9.54
CA PHE A 166 -13.39 3.86 8.11
C PHE A 166 -13.07 2.40 7.78
N ARG A 167 -13.53 1.97 6.61
CA ARG A 167 -13.23 0.65 6.04
C ARG A 167 -12.43 0.83 4.76
N ILE A 168 -11.46 -0.06 4.54
CA ILE A 168 -10.70 -0.13 3.30
C ILE A 168 -11.04 -1.45 2.61
N PRO A 169 -11.58 -1.43 1.37
CA PRO A 169 -11.81 -2.65 0.62
C PRO A 169 -10.48 -3.24 0.13
N VAL A 170 -10.33 -4.55 0.27
CA VAL A 170 -9.21 -5.33 -0.29
C VAL A 170 -9.79 -6.35 -1.26
N PHE A 171 -9.33 -6.29 -2.50
CA PHE A 171 -9.74 -7.22 -3.54
C PHE A 171 -8.75 -8.37 -3.63
N ARG A 172 -9.24 -9.60 -3.44
CA ARG A 172 -8.47 -10.81 -3.69
C ARG A 172 -8.81 -11.31 -5.09
N SER A 173 -7.82 -11.28 -5.97
CA SER A 173 -7.93 -11.75 -7.36
C SER A 173 -7.10 -13.02 -7.59
N ASP A 174 -7.30 -13.67 -8.74
CA ASP A 174 -6.59 -14.88 -9.17
C ASP A 174 -5.15 -14.61 -9.67
#